data_AF-A0A0K8Q625-F1
#
_entry.id   AF-A0A0K8Q625-F1
#
_cell.length_a   1.000
_cell.length_b   1.000
_cell.length_c   1.000
_cell.angle_alpha   90.00
_cell.angle_beta   90.00
_cell.angle_gamma   90.00
#
_symmetry.space_group_name_H-M   'P 1'
#
loop_
_entity.id
_entity.type
_entity.pdbx_description
1 polymer ?
#
loop_
_entity_poly.entity_id
_entity_poly.type
_entity_poly.pdbx_seq_one_letter_code
_entity_poly.pdbx_strand_id
1 'polypeptide(L)'
;MARAWLDAILRRVWEDGVVLAGVSAGSICWFQGGTTDSFGPELRPVTNALGFLPYANGVHYDSEEQRRPLVHRLVAAGTLGETHCTDDGVGLVYHGTDLVEAVSEVRGKAAYIVSRAAGESGEPAAAEERLETRFLG
;
A
#
# COMPACT_ATOMS: atom_id res chain seq x y z
N MET A 1 1.61 -19.03 5.36
CA MET A 1 3.08 -19.12 5.22
C MET A 1 3.38 -19.35 3.76
N ALA A 2 3.83 -18.33 3.04
CA ALA A 2 4.41 -18.55 1.72
C ALA A 2 5.60 -19.50 1.89
N ARG A 3 5.77 -20.43 0.95
CA ARG A 3 6.86 -21.39 1.04
C ARG A 3 8.15 -20.61 0.80
N ALA A 4 9.11 -20.64 1.72
CA ALA A 4 10.33 -19.81 1.68
C ALA A 4 11.09 -19.81 0.34
N TRP A 5 10.92 -20.85 -0.48
CA TRP A 5 11.49 -20.92 -1.82
C TRP A 5 10.81 -19.98 -2.84
N LEU A 6 9.50 -19.74 -2.74
CA LEU A 6 8.79 -18.86 -3.65
C LEU A 6 9.19 -17.40 -3.39
N ASP A 7 9.26 -16.99 -2.12
CA ASP A 7 9.68 -15.66 -1.70
C ASP A 7 11.09 -15.35 -2.22
N ALA A 8 12.00 -16.33 -2.13
CA ALA A 8 13.35 -16.23 -2.67
C ALA A 8 13.39 -16.12 -4.20
N ILE A 9 12.55 -16.86 -4.92
CA ILE A 9 12.45 -16.77 -6.39
C ILE A 9 11.90 -15.39 -6.79
N LEU A 10 10.83 -14.93 -6.14
CA LEU A 10 10.21 -13.63 -6.42
C LEU A 10 11.20 -12.48 -6.17
N ARG A 11 11.96 -12.56 -5.09
CA ARG A 11 13.00 -11.56 -4.78
C ARG A 11 14.08 -11.55 -5.86
N ARG A 12 14.58 -12.74 -6.23
CA ARG A 12 15.60 -12.87 -7.27
C ARG A 12 15.14 -12.27 -8.60
N VAL A 13 13.93 -12.61 -9.07
CA VAL A 13 13.47 -12.10 -10.37
C VAL A 13 13.25 -10.58 -10.34
N TRP A 14 12.80 -10.03 -9.21
CA TRP A 14 12.69 -8.58 -9.02
C TRP A 14 14.05 -7.89 -9.07
N GLU A 15 15.04 -8.44 -8.36
CA GLU A 15 16.43 -7.96 -8.37
C GLU A 15 17.10 -8.12 -9.75
N ASP A 16 16.69 -9.13 -10.54
CA ASP A 16 17.11 -9.36 -11.93
C ASP A 16 16.35 -8.48 -12.95
N GLY A 17 15.49 -7.56 -12.50
CA GLY A 17 14.81 -6.56 -13.35
C GLY A 17 13.49 -7.01 -13.98
N VAL A 18 12.92 -8.13 -13.55
CA VAL A 18 11.58 -8.58 -13.98
C VAL A 18 10.52 -7.70 -13.31
N VAL A 19 9.57 -7.20 -14.10
CA VAL A 19 8.42 -6.45 -13.59
C VAL A 19 7.48 -7.40 -12.87
N LEU A 20 7.24 -7.14 -11.59
CA LEU A 20 6.23 -7.80 -10.77
C LEU A 20 5.02 -6.89 -10.62
N ALA A 21 3.82 -7.47 -10.70
CA ALA A 21 2.57 -6.75 -10.57
C ALA A 21 1.56 -7.57 -9.76
N GLY A 22 0.67 -6.87 -9.08
CA GLY A 22 -0.44 -7.48 -8.35
C GLY A 22 -1.51 -6.43 -8.06
N VAL A 23 -2.73 -6.90 -7.81
CA VAL A 23 -3.89 -6.06 -7.49
C VAL A 23 -4.46 -6.48 -6.14
N SER A 24 -5.02 -5.54 -5.38
CA SER A 24 -5.67 -5.81 -4.09
C SER A 24 -4.72 -6.57 -3.13
N ALA A 25 -5.09 -7.74 -2.59
CA ALA A 25 -4.20 -8.54 -1.75
C ALA A 25 -2.86 -8.91 -2.45
N GLY A 26 -2.87 -9.01 -3.79
CA GLY A 26 -1.67 -9.23 -4.59
C GLY A 26 -0.76 -8.02 -4.71
N SER A 27 -1.23 -6.78 -4.52
CA SER A 27 -0.33 -5.62 -4.40
C SER A 27 0.28 -5.55 -3.00
N ILE A 28 -0.50 -5.81 -1.96
CA ILE A 28 -0.07 -5.76 -0.56
C ILE A 28 1.15 -6.65 -0.31
N CYS A 29 1.25 -7.82 -0.97
CA CYS A 29 2.33 -8.76 -0.72
C CYS A 29 3.73 -8.21 -1.05
N TRP A 30 3.86 -7.22 -1.94
CA TRP A 30 5.16 -6.62 -2.29
C TRP A 30 5.68 -5.64 -1.23
N PHE A 31 4.80 -5.14 -0.37
CA PHE A 31 5.08 -4.15 0.67
C PHE A 31 5.51 -4.83 1.98
N GLN A 32 5.86 -4.06 3.01
CA GLN A 32 6.09 -4.60 4.36
C GLN A 32 4.78 -5.11 4.99
N GLY A 33 3.65 -4.54 4.58
CA GLY A 33 2.35 -4.84 5.14
C GLY A 33 1.22 -4.04 4.51
N GLY A 34 0.05 -4.09 5.12
CA GLY A 34 -1.15 -3.39 4.66
C GLY A 34 -2.39 -3.77 5.48
N THR A 35 -3.57 -3.44 4.97
CA THR A 35 -4.85 -3.86 5.56
C THR A 35 -5.53 -4.90 4.68
N THR A 36 -6.00 -5.99 5.29
CA THR A 36 -6.60 -7.11 4.55
C THR A 36 -7.69 -7.80 5.37
N ASP A 37 -8.71 -8.26 4.66
CA ASP A 37 -9.83 -9.09 5.07
C ASP A 37 -9.77 -10.48 4.39
N SER A 38 -8.63 -10.83 3.77
CA SER A 38 -8.47 -12.13 3.10
C SER A 38 -8.47 -13.34 4.06
N PHE A 39 -8.50 -13.11 5.36
CA PHE A 39 -8.52 -14.13 6.40
C PHE A 39 -9.86 -14.24 7.15
N GLY A 40 -10.87 -13.49 6.72
CA GLY A 40 -12.18 -13.41 7.37
C GLY A 40 -12.81 -12.04 7.19
N PRO A 41 -14.07 -11.85 7.61
CA PRO A 41 -14.82 -10.62 7.34
C PRO A 41 -14.28 -9.38 8.06
N GLU A 42 -13.36 -9.55 9.00
CA GLU A 42 -12.75 -8.46 9.75
C GLU A 42 -11.50 -7.94 9.01
N LEU A 43 -11.57 -6.67 8.60
CA LEU A 43 -10.43 -5.95 8.06
C LEU A 43 -9.38 -5.70 9.16
N ARG A 44 -8.15 -6.19 8.95
CA ARG A 44 -7.08 -6.16 9.95
C ARG A 44 -5.71 -5.86 9.32
N PRO A 45 -4.72 -5.39 10.11
CA PRO A 45 -3.36 -5.23 9.60
C PRO A 45 -2.69 -6.58 9.29
N VAL A 46 -1.82 -6.56 8.30
CA VAL A 46 -0.76 -7.55 8.07
C VAL A 46 0.58 -6.81 8.03
N THR A 47 1.60 -7.32 8.72
CA THR A 47 2.92 -6.66 8.88
C THR A 47 4.09 -7.56 8.50
N ASN A 48 3.78 -8.67 7.82
CA ASN A 48 4.73 -9.70 7.44
C ASN A 48 4.54 -10.13 5.98
N ALA A 49 4.33 -9.15 5.10
CA ALA A 49 4.38 -9.35 3.65
C ALA A 49 5.86 -9.50 3.17
N LEU A 50 6.10 -9.61 1.87
CA LEU A 50 7.45 -9.92 1.34
C LEU A 50 8.47 -8.80 1.58
N GLY A 51 8.01 -7.57 1.78
CA GLY A 51 8.86 -6.43 2.14
C GLY A 51 9.88 -6.08 1.05
N PHE A 52 9.47 -6.10 -0.22
CA PHE A 52 10.31 -5.61 -1.32
C PHE A 52 10.29 -4.09 -1.33
N LEU A 53 9.11 -3.50 -1.12
CA LEU A 53 8.91 -2.07 -0.92
C LEU A 53 8.90 -1.74 0.58
N PRO A 54 9.61 -0.68 1.02
CA PRO A 54 9.78 -0.33 2.44
C PRO A 54 8.60 0.46 3.03
N TYR A 55 7.41 0.25 2.48
CA TYR A 55 6.17 0.95 2.85
C TYR A 55 5.10 -0.08 3.20
N ALA A 56 3.96 0.37 3.72
CA ALA A 56 2.72 -0.41 3.76
C ALA A 56 1.81 -0.06 2.57
N ASN A 57 0.80 -0.90 2.29
CA ASN A 57 -0.14 -0.70 1.19
C ASN A 57 -1.60 -0.69 1.65
N GLY A 58 -2.33 0.36 1.25
CA GLY A 58 -3.78 0.45 1.34
C GLY A 58 -4.41 0.26 -0.05
N VAL A 59 -5.47 -0.52 -0.16
CA VAL A 59 -6.20 -0.77 -1.42
C VAL A 59 -7.67 -0.40 -1.22
N HIS A 60 -8.44 -0.28 -2.31
CA HIS A 60 -9.89 0.01 -2.26
C HIS A 60 -10.22 1.25 -1.41
N TYR A 61 -9.38 2.28 -1.53
CA TYR A 61 -9.34 3.39 -0.58
C TYR A 61 -10.57 4.30 -0.64
N ASP A 62 -11.26 4.31 -1.78
CA ASP A 62 -12.47 5.08 -2.05
C ASP A 62 -13.77 4.25 -2.01
N SER A 63 -13.68 2.93 -2.16
CA SER A 63 -14.86 2.06 -2.30
C SER A 63 -15.23 1.32 -1.02
N GLU A 64 -14.30 1.18 -0.07
CA GLU A 64 -14.55 0.53 1.22
C GLU A 64 -14.35 1.49 2.39
N GLU A 65 -15.46 2.00 2.94
CA GLU A 65 -15.49 3.05 3.98
C GLU A 65 -14.63 2.73 5.20
N GLN A 66 -14.46 1.46 5.56
CA GLN A 66 -13.65 1.04 6.71
C GLN A 66 -12.14 1.18 6.50
N ARG A 67 -11.64 1.18 5.26
CA ARG A 67 -10.21 1.05 4.97
C ARG A 67 -9.44 2.31 5.30
N ARG A 68 -9.94 3.47 4.86
CA ARG A 68 -9.27 4.76 5.09
C ARG A 68 -9.13 5.11 6.58
N PRO A 69 -10.20 5.04 7.41
CA PRO A 69 -10.08 5.24 8.86
C PRO A 69 -9.15 4.22 9.53
N LEU A 70 -9.17 2.95 9.10
CA LEU A 70 -8.29 1.93 9.66
C LEU A 70 -6.81 2.23 9.37
N VAL A 71 -6.47 2.58 8.12
CA VAL A 71 -5.09 2.93 7.75
C VAL A 71 -4.60 4.09 8.59
N HIS A 72 -5.37 5.18 8.68
CA HIS A 72 -5.01 6.35 9.50
C HIS A 72 -4.73 5.98 10.95
N ARG A 73 -5.62 5.19 11.56
CA ARG A 73 -5.44 4.70 12.94
C ARG A 73 -4.16 3.87 13.10
N LEU A 74 -3.88 2.96 12.17
CA LEU A 74 -2.72 2.07 12.24
C LEU A 74 -1.40 2.83 12.04
N VAL A 75 -1.37 3.84 11.16
CA VAL A 75 -0.21 4.71 10.94
C VAL A 75 0.04 5.60 12.15
N ALA A 76 -1.01 6.24 12.68
CA ALA A 76 -0.92 7.04 13.90
C ALA A 76 -0.41 6.21 15.10
N ALA A 77 -0.90 4.97 15.24
CA ALA A 77 -0.43 4.04 16.27
C ALA A 77 1.01 3.55 16.03
N GLY A 78 1.51 3.58 14.79
CA GLY A 78 2.81 3.02 14.39
C GLY A 78 2.79 1.51 14.15
N THR A 79 1.61 0.91 14.04
CA THR A 79 1.46 -0.49 13.62
C THR A 79 1.81 -0.66 12.15
N LEU A 80 1.44 0.33 11.32
CA LEU A 80 1.93 0.47 9.94
C LEU A 80 2.89 1.67 9.89
N GLY A 81 3.89 1.57 9.01
CA GLY A 81 4.74 2.71 8.65
C GLY A 81 4.04 3.64 7.67
N GLU A 82 4.83 4.39 6.89
CA GLU A 82 4.29 5.12 5.74
C GLU A 82 3.52 4.17 4.83
N THR A 83 2.27 4.53 4.51
CA THR A 83 1.33 3.65 3.81
C THR A 83 0.91 4.29 2.50
N HIS A 84 1.18 3.61 1.39
CA HIS A 84 0.78 4.03 0.06
C HIS A 84 -0.57 3.42 -0.29
N CYS A 85 -1.57 4.27 -0.46
CA CYS A 85 -2.96 3.90 -0.67
C CYS A 85 -3.40 4.18 -2.10
N THR A 86 -4.24 3.30 -2.66
CA THR A 86 -4.80 3.48 -4.01
C THR A 86 -6.32 3.37 -3.99
N ASP A 87 -6.98 4.32 -4.66
CA ASP A 87 -8.37 4.15 -5.08
C ASP A 87 -8.50 2.97 -6.06
N ASP A 88 -9.72 2.48 -6.28
CA ASP A 88 -10.00 1.52 -7.33
C ASP A 88 -9.64 2.06 -8.72
N GLY A 89 -8.95 1.23 -9.51
CA GLY A 89 -8.44 1.60 -10.83
C GLY A 89 -7.16 2.45 -10.81
N VAL A 90 -6.51 2.59 -9.65
CA VAL A 90 -5.21 3.28 -9.52
C VAL A 90 -4.08 2.28 -9.30
N GLY A 91 -2.99 2.47 -10.04
CA GLY A 91 -1.75 1.71 -9.92
C GLY A 91 -0.57 2.59 -9.50
N LEU A 92 0.35 2.02 -8.73
CA LEU A 92 1.63 2.64 -8.37
C LEU A 92 2.76 1.96 -9.14
N VAL A 93 3.60 2.75 -9.79
CA VAL A 93 4.76 2.27 -10.54
C VAL A 93 6.01 2.56 -9.73
N TYR A 94 6.80 1.52 -9.44
CA TYR A 94 8.08 1.65 -8.75
C TYR A 94 9.23 1.20 -9.64
N HIS A 95 10.36 1.91 -9.56
CA HIS A 95 11.65 1.44 -10.03
C HIS A 95 12.52 1.10 -8.82
N GLY A 96 12.78 -0.19 -8.60
CA GLY A 96 13.30 -0.64 -7.30
C GLY A 96 12.30 -0.27 -6.21
N THR A 97 12.71 0.58 -5.27
CA THR A 97 11.86 1.08 -4.19
C THR A 97 11.34 2.50 -4.42
N ASP A 98 11.78 3.17 -5.48
CA ASP A 98 11.43 4.56 -5.75
C ASP A 98 10.08 4.62 -6.47
N LEU A 99 9.11 5.30 -5.86
CA LEU A 99 7.82 5.56 -6.50
C LEU A 99 8.03 6.56 -7.65
N VAL A 100 7.86 6.11 -8.89
CA VAL A 100 8.08 6.94 -10.07
C VAL A 100 6.82 7.60 -10.58
N GLU A 101 5.66 6.93 -10.43
CA GLU A 101 4.41 7.44 -10.93
C GLU A 101 3.19 6.74 -10.29
N ALA A 102 2.09 7.48 -10.13
CA ALA A 102 0.76 6.93 -9.96
C ALA A 102 -0.03 7.05 -11.27
N VAL A 103 -0.66 5.96 -11.70
CA VAL A 103 -1.45 5.91 -12.94
C VAL A 103 -2.89 5.53 -12.63
N SER A 104 -3.84 5.96 -13.46
CA SER A 104 -5.24 5.57 -13.31
C SER A 104 -5.92 5.24 -14.63
N GLU A 105 -6.78 4.22 -14.60
CA GLU A 105 -7.72 3.91 -15.67
C GLU A 105 -9.06 4.65 -15.55
N VAL A 106 -9.28 5.41 -14.48
CA VAL A 106 -10.51 6.17 -14.21
C VAL A 106 -10.18 7.63 -13.89
N ARG A 107 -10.84 8.58 -14.56
CA ARG A 107 -10.61 10.01 -14.31
C ARG A 107 -10.98 10.39 -12.86
N GLY A 108 -10.11 11.16 -12.21
CA GLY A 108 -10.34 11.75 -10.89
C GLY A 108 -9.97 10.87 -9.70
N LYS A 109 -9.68 9.58 -9.93
CA LYS A 109 -9.13 8.68 -8.90
C LYS A 109 -7.68 9.05 -8.59
N ALA A 110 -7.21 8.72 -7.40
CA ALA A 110 -5.86 9.06 -6.97
C ALA A 110 -5.20 7.99 -6.10
N ALA A 111 -3.91 8.18 -5.89
CA ALA A 111 -3.17 7.53 -4.82
C ALA A 111 -2.96 8.50 -3.66
N TYR A 112 -2.56 7.97 -2.50
CA TYR A 112 -2.33 8.74 -1.30
C TYR A 112 -1.13 8.19 -0.53
N ILE A 113 -0.35 9.06 0.11
CA ILE A 113 0.67 8.69 1.08
C ILE A 113 0.14 9.06 2.46
N VAL A 114 0.00 8.06 3.33
CA VAL A 114 -0.37 8.25 4.73
C VAL A 114 0.87 8.08 5.58
N SER A 115 1.29 9.13 6.26
CA SER A 115 2.48 9.15 7.11
C SER A 115 2.12 9.53 8.55
N ARG A 116 2.97 9.14 9.50
CA ARG A 116 2.78 9.48 10.90
C ARG A 116 3.22 10.92 11.14
N ALA A 117 2.36 11.71 11.78
CA ALA A 117 2.61 13.10 12.15
C ALA A 117 2.33 13.33 13.63
N ALA A 118 2.69 14.51 14.14
CA ALA A 118 2.22 15.01 15.42
C ALA A 118 0.93 15.83 15.18
N GLY A 119 -0.13 15.51 15.92
CA GLY A 119 -1.36 16.29 15.98
C GLY A 119 -1.16 17.63 16.68
N GLU A 120 -2.18 18.48 16.66
CA GLU A 120 -2.10 19.85 17.19
C GLU A 120 -1.79 19.89 18.69
N SER A 121 -2.21 18.89 19.46
CA SER A 121 -1.86 18.73 20.89
C SER A 121 -0.65 17.82 21.15
N GLY A 122 0.09 17.43 20.11
CA GLY A 122 1.31 16.62 20.19
C GLY A 122 1.08 15.10 20.25
N GLU A 123 -0.17 14.65 20.19
CA GLU A 123 -0.55 13.25 20.08
C GLU A 123 -0.20 12.66 18.70
N PRO A 124 0.08 11.36 18.59
CA PRO A 124 0.29 10.74 17.28
C PRO A 124 -0.96 10.85 16.39
N ALA A 125 -0.76 11.37 15.18
CA ALA A 125 -1.80 11.49 14.15
C ALA A 125 -1.31 10.89 12.83
N ALA A 126 -2.24 10.69 11.90
CA ALA A 126 -1.92 10.40 10.51
C ALA A 126 -2.08 11.69 9.69
N ALA A 127 -1.10 11.97 8.84
CA ALA A 127 -1.20 12.95 7.78
C ALA A 127 -1.38 12.21 6.45
N GLU A 128 -2.17 12.77 5.55
CA GLU A 128 -2.43 12.18 4.24
C GLU A 128 -2.10 13.21 3.15
N GLU A 129 -1.29 12.78 2.19
CA GLU A 129 -0.97 13.51 0.98
C GLU A 129 -1.61 12.81 -0.23
N ARG A 130 -2.33 13.57 -1.06
CA ARG A 130 -2.88 13.06 -2.32
C ARG A 130 -1.82 13.13 -3.41
N LEU A 131 -1.66 12.03 -4.14
CA LEU A 131 -0.83 11.94 -5.34
C LEU A 131 -1.72 11.97 -6.58
N GLU A 132 -1.51 12.96 -7.44
CA GLU A 132 -2.21 13.03 -8.71
C GLU A 132 -1.78 11.90 -9.63
N THR A 133 -2.74 11.31 -10.33
CA THR A 133 -2.49 10.19 -11.24
C THR A 133 -2.46 10.65 -12.69
N ARG A 134 -1.56 10.07 -13.49
CA ARG A 134 -1.66 10.14 -14.94
C ARG A 134 -2.74 9.18 -15.45
N PHE A 135 -3.69 9.72 -16.19
CA PHE A 135 -4.74 8.93 -16.83
C PHE A 135 -4.19 8.12 -18.02
N LEU A 136 -4.62 6.86 -18.15
CA LEU A 136 -4.08 5.93 -19.15
C LEU A 136 -4.86 5.88 -20.48
N GLY A 137 -6.06 6.45 -20.61
CA GLY A 137 -6.83 6.41 -21.86
C GLY A 137 -8.07 7.29 -21.93
#